data_AF-A0A9E6BT07-F1
#
_entry.id   AF-A0A9E6BT07-F1
#
_cell.length_a   1.000
_cell.length_b   1.000
_cell.length_c   1.000
_cell.angle_alpha   90.00
_cell.angle_beta   90.00
_cell.angle_gamma   90.00
#
_symmetry.space_group_name_H-M   'P 1'
#
loop_
_entity.id
_entity.type
_entity.pdbx_description
1 polymer ?
#
loop_
_entity_poly.entity_id
_entity_poly.type
_entity_poly.pdbx_seq_one_letter_code
_entity_poly.pdbx_strand_id
1 'polypeptide(L)'
;MKTSFFFDALNIDVVYTPKFGADRFVDGRRVSFYDRTTNEFRGRGDPLLFDRPNDWFDDDEIAARAYRSIGAVEAAVYYYNGFWKSPAGQNALDGRASFPKLSVYGVSFRGPLAGGIAWIEAGYYDSADGAALDPLIPNSELRFLAGLEKEIATELTASIQYNLERKLDYDGYLNALPPGALPDDHDKHLVTLRLTKLALRQNLELSVFNFYAPSDKDGYLRFNTSYKVSDELRVEAGGNFFYGSQAHTFLSQFQNNNNIYIAIRRNI
;
A
#
# COMPACT_ATOMS: atom_id res chain seq x y z
N MET A 1 -14.66 -18.31 -2.45
CA MET A 1 -16.01 -18.14 -3.05
C MET A 1 -16.37 -16.67 -3.03
N LYS A 2 -16.98 -16.13 -4.10
CA LYS A 2 -17.55 -14.78 -4.12
C LYS A 2 -19.05 -14.88 -4.43
N THR A 3 -19.87 -14.18 -3.66
CA THR A 3 -21.32 -14.09 -3.86
C THR A 3 -21.73 -12.62 -3.87
N SER A 4 -22.62 -12.25 -4.79
CA SER A 4 -23.12 -10.88 -4.94
C SER A 4 -24.64 -10.87 -4.84
N PHE A 5 -25.18 -9.94 -4.07
CA PHE A 5 -26.60 -9.71 -3.84
C PHE A 5 -26.96 -8.29 -4.28
N PHE A 6 -28.06 -8.15 -5.00
CA PHE A 6 -28.52 -6.87 -5.53
C PHE A 6 -29.89 -6.55 -4.96
N PHE A 7 -30.00 -5.42 -4.26
CA PHE A 7 -31.25 -4.91 -3.70
C PHE A 7 -31.49 -3.48 -4.17
N ASP A 8 -32.75 -3.04 -4.17
CA ASP A 8 -33.10 -1.66 -4.57
C ASP A 8 -32.40 -0.60 -3.71
N ALA A 9 -32.18 -0.93 -2.43
CA ALA A 9 -31.57 -0.02 -1.46
C ALA A 9 -30.04 -0.01 -1.52
N LEU A 10 -29.39 -1.14 -1.79
CA LEU A 10 -27.94 -1.31 -1.80
C LEU A 10 -27.54 -2.66 -2.43
N ASN A 11 -26.30 -2.79 -2.86
CA ASN A 11 -25.72 -4.05 -3.30
C ASN A 11 -24.74 -4.58 -2.26
N ILE A 12 -24.61 -5.90 -2.13
CA ILE A 12 -23.69 -6.55 -1.19
C ILE A 12 -22.84 -7.56 -1.94
N ASP A 13 -21.52 -7.45 -1.81
CA ASP A 13 -20.56 -8.48 -2.20
C ASP A 13 -20.00 -9.14 -0.94
N VAL A 14 -19.93 -10.48 -0.93
CA VAL A 14 -19.29 -11.26 0.12
C VAL A 14 -18.26 -12.19 -0.51
N VAL A 15 -17.04 -12.19 0.01
CA VAL A 15 -15.95 -13.07 -0.37
C VAL A 15 -15.55 -13.90 0.83
N TYR A 16 -15.58 -15.21 0.67
CA TYR A 16 -15.05 -16.16 1.63
C TYR A 16 -13.80 -16.83 1.04
N THR A 17 -12.68 -16.76 1.75
CA THR A 17 -11.42 -17.39 1.38
C THR A 17 -11.13 -18.49 2.40
N PRO A 18 -11.23 -19.78 2.03
CA PRO A 18 -11.11 -20.88 3.00
C PRO A 18 -9.68 -21.12 3.52
N LYS A 19 -8.70 -20.31 3.09
CA LYS A 19 -7.30 -20.41 3.48
C LYS A 19 -6.59 -19.09 3.20
N PHE A 20 -5.83 -18.60 4.17
CA PHE A 20 -5.12 -17.34 4.12
C PHE A 20 -4.26 -17.17 2.86
N GLY A 21 -4.40 -16.00 2.24
CA GLY A 21 -3.56 -15.54 1.14
C GLY A 21 -2.80 -14.27 1.51
N ALA A 22 -1.48 -14.41 1.71
CA ALA A 22 -0.57 -13.28 1.90
C ALA A 22 -0.44 -12.42 0.63
N ASP A 23 -0.15 -11.13 0.83
CA ASP A 23 0.22 -10.23 -0.27
C ASP A 23 1.66 -10.48 -0.76
N ARG A 24 2.12 -9.62 -1.68
CA ARG A 24 3.53 -9.55 -2.05
C ARG A 24 4.23 -8.56 -1.12
N PHE A 25 5.12 -9.07 -0.30
CA PHE A 25 5.98 -8.28 0.57
C PHE A 25 7.46 -8.46 0.22
N VAL A 26 8.31 -7.62 0.81
CA VAL A 26 9.75 -7.68 0.61
C VAL A 26 10.35 -8.73 1.53
N ASP A 27 10.86 -9.81 0.96
CA ASP A 27 11.38 -10.97 1.70
C ASP A 27 12.88 -11.20 1.52
N GLY A 28 13.60 -10.28 0.87
CA GLY A 28 15.03 -10.41 0.57
C GLY A 28 15.36 -11.23 -0.67
N ARG A 29 14.44 -12.01 -1.26
CA ARG A 29 14.77 -12.93 -2.37
C ARG A 29 15.06 -12.20 -3.69
N ARG A 30 14.34 -11.10 -3.93
CA ARG A 30 14.47 -10.27 -5.15
C ARG A 30 15.14 -8.93 -4.90
N VAL A 31 14.83 -8.31 -3.76
CA VAL A 31 15.30 -6.98 -3.37
C VAL A 31 15.74 -7.07 -1.92
N SER A 32 16.88 -6.44 -1.58
CA SER A 32 17.35 -6.35 -0.20
C SER A 32 16.44 -5.45 0.63
N PHE A 33 16.37 -5.70 1.94
CA PHE A 33 15.62 -4.90 2.90
C PHE A 33 16.45 -4.61 4.13
N TYR A 34 16.08 -3.57 4.86
CA TYR A 34 16.71 -3.23 6.13
C TYR A 34 16.08 -4.05 7.26
N ASP A 35 16.88 -4.83 7.98
CA ASP A 35 16.44 -5.55 9.17
C ASP A 35 16.72 -4.69 10.42
N ARG A 36 15.65 -4.27 11.09
CA ARG A 36 15.73 -3.43 12.29
C ARG A 36 16.24 -4.18 13.52
N THR A 37 16.11 -5.51 13.55
CA THR A 37 16.56 -6.35 14.66
C THR A 37 18.08 -6.53 14.62
N THR A 38 18.66 -6.73 13.44
CA THR A 38 20.12 -6.88 13.28
C THR A 38 20.82 -5.57 12.92
N ASN A 39 20.05 -4.52 12.57
CA ASN A 39 20.56 -3.23 12.11
C ASN A 39 21.44 -3.34 10.84
N GLU A 40 21.09 -4.27 9.96
CA GLU A 40 21.83 -4.60 8.73
C GLU A 40 20.89 -4.79 7.53
N PHE A 41 21.43 -4.72 6.31
CA PHE A 41 20.69 -5.09 5.11
C PHE A 41 20.70 -6.60 4.91
N ARG A 42 19.51 -7.18 4.77
CA ARG A 42 19.29 -8.58 4.42
C ARG A 42 18.84 -8.71 2.97
N GLY A 43 19.03 -9.89 2.39
CA GLY A 43 18.84 -10.11 0.96
C GLY A 43 18.84 -11.60 0.60
N ARG A 44 19.21 -11.94 -0.62
CA ARG A 44 19.06 -13.32 -1.13
C ARG A 44 19.81 -14.37 -0.29
N GLY A 45 20.96 -14.00 0.27
CA GLY A 45 21.77 -14.88 1.12
C GLY A 45 21.17 -15.13 2.50
N ASP A 46 20.25 -14.26 2.93
CA ASP A 46 19.59 -14.34 4.23
C ASP A 46 18.19 -13.72 4.16
N PRO A 47 17.22 -14.41 3.52
CA PRO A 47 15.88 -13.88 3.31
C PRO A 47 15.06 -13.88 4.60
N LEU A 48 13.99 -13.09 4.62
CA LEU A 48 13.03 -13.07 5.72
C LEU A 48 12.43 -14.48 5.92
N LEU A 49 12.56 -15.00 7.13
CA LEU A 49 11.86 -16.20 7.56
C LEU A 49 10.52 -15.80 8.15
N PHE A 50 9.45 -16.39 7.63
CA PHE A 50 8.10 -16.12 8.08
C PHE A 50 7.34 -17.42 8.28
N ASP A 51 6.35 -17.39 9.17
CA ASP A 51 5.34 -18.42 9.30
C ASP A 51 4.03 -17.90 8.74
N ARG A 52 3.42 -18.68 7.83
CA ARG A 52 2.22 -18.27 7.11
C ARG A 52 1.05 -19.15 7.56
N PRO A 53 -0.05 -18.54 8.05
CA PRO A 53 -1.30 -19.26 8.27
C PRO A 53 -1.67 -20.07 7.02
N ASN A 54 -1.93 -21.36 7.18
CA ASN A 54 -2.11 -22.26 6.04
C ASN A 54 -3.06 -23.45 6.28
N ASP A 55 -3.77 -23.48 7.39
CA ASP A 55 -4.76 -24.51 7.68
C ASP A 55 -6.10 -24.18 7.02
N TRP A 56 -6.64 -25.16 6.30
CA TRP A 56 -7.89 -24.98 5.56
C TRP A 56 -9.06 -24.86 6.54
N PHE A 57 -9.88 -23.82 6.35
CA PHE A 57 -11.07 -23.48 7.15
C PHE A 57 -10.79 -23.01 8.59
N ASP A 58 -9.56 -23.16 9.10
CA ASP A 58 -9.12 -22.59 10.39
C ASP A 58 -8.42 -21.23 10.18
N ASP A 59 -7.59 -21.12 9.14
CA ASP A 59 -6.96 -19.87 8.72
C ASP A 59 -7.74 -19.25 7.55
N ASP A 60 -9.06 -19.18 7.68
CA ASP A 60 -9.94 -18.61 6.67
C ASP A 60 -10.09 -17.09 6.81
N GLU A 61 -10.71 -16.49 5.80
CA GLU A 61 -10.94 -15.05 5.75
C GLU A 61 -12.32 -14.76 5.17
N ILE A 62 -12.96 -13.72 5.69
CA ILE A 62 -14.20 -13.19 5.15
C ILE A 62 -14.06 -11.69 4.87
N ALA A 63 -14.54 -11.27 3.71
CA ALA A 63 -14.65 -9.87 3.34
C ALA A 63 -16.07 -9.59 2.85
N ALA A 64 -16.63 -8.46 3.26
CA ALA A 64 -17.92 -7.99 2.79
C ALA A 64 -17.82 -6.53 2.36
N ARG A 65 -18.57 -6.17 1.32
CA ARG A 65 -18.72 -4.80 0.83
C ARG A 65 -20.20 -4.54 0.58
N ALA A 66 -20.75 -3.53 1.24
CA ALA A 66 -22.07 -3.00 0.89
C ALA A 66 -21.90 -1.64 0.19
N TYR A 67 -22.52 -1.46 -0.97
CA TYR A 67 -22.28 -0.28 -1.81
C TYR A 67 -23.52 0.19 -2.55
N ARG A 68 -23.56 1.49 -2.88
CA ARG A 68 -24.63 2.11 -3.66
C ARG A 68 -24.14 3.39 -4.33
N SER A 69 -24.70 3.71 -5.49
CA SER A 69 -24.61 5.05 -6.08
C SER A 69 -25.74 5.95 -5.57
N ILE A 70 -25.38 7.13 -5.07
CA ILE A 70 -26.27 8.19 -4.60
C ILE A 70 -26.03 9.41 -5.50
N GLY A 71 -26.88 9.59 -6.51
CA GLY A 71 -26.61 10.54 -7.59
C GLY A 71 -25.33 10.18 -8.32
N ALA A 72 -24.37 11.11 -8.38
CA ALA A 72 -23.07 10.90 -9.02
C ALA A 72 -21.97 10.36 -8.07
N VAL A 73 -22.29 10.10 -6.81
CA VAL A 73 -21.34 9.63 -5.80
C VAL A 73 -21.56 8.14 -5.55
N GLU A 74 -20.50 7.34 -5.64
CA GLU A 74 -20.48 5.96 -5.14
C GLU A 74 -20.05 5.97 -3.67
N ALA A 75 -20.84 5.33 -2.82
CA ALA A 75 -20.55 5.12 -1.41
C ALA A 75 -20.48 3.61 -1.11
N ALA A 76 -19.55 3.22 -0.24
CA ALA A 76 -19.41 1.84 0.19
C ALA A 76 -18.95 1.74 1.64
N VAL A 77 -19.36 0.66 2.31
CA VAL A 77 -18.83 0.23 3.60
C VAL A 77 -18.22 -1.17 3.45
N TYR A 78 -17.17 -1.43 4.20
CA TYR A 78 -16.36 -2.63 4.09
C TYR A 78 -16.21 -3.28 5.45
N TYR A 79 -16.19 -4.60 5.44
CA TYR A 79 -15.81 -5.43 6.58
C TYR A 79 -14.81 -6.47 6.10
N TYR A 80 -13.80 -6.74 6.90
CA TYR A 80 -12.87 -7.84 6.69
C TYR A 80 -12.54 -8.46 8.04
N ASN A 81 -12.42 -9.78 8.07
CA ASN A 81 -11.90 -10.52 9.21
C ASN A 81 -11.02 -11.65 8.69
N GLY A 82 -9.81 -11.73 9.23
CA GLY A 82 -8.76 -12.63 8.79
C GLY A 82 -7.45 -12.22 9.42
N PHE A 83 -6.45 -11.90 8.59
CA PHE A 83 -5.09 -11.60 9.04
C PHE A 83 -4.52 -10.36 8.36
N TRP A 84 -3.50 -9.76 8.96
CA TRP A 84 -2.63 -8.81 8.26
C TRP A 84 -2.08 -9.47 6.99
N LYS A 85 -2.09 -8.75 5.86
CA LYS A 85 -1.72 -9.33 4.56
C LYS A 85 -0.21 -9.44 4.33
N SER A 86 0.54 -8.53 4.95
CA SER A 86 2.00 -8.56 5.08
C SER A 86 2.40 -9.11 6.45
N PRO A 87 3.59 -9.72 6.60
CA PRO A 87 4.03 -10.31 7.86
C PRO A 87 4.52 -9.22 8.83
N ALA A 88 3.57 -8.47 9.39
CA ALA A 88 3.83 -7.29 10.21
C ALA A 88 4.08 -7.62 11.70
N GLY A 89 3.88 -8.88 12.11
CA GLY A 89 4.21 -9.34 13.46
C GLY A 89 5.47 -10.21 13.49
N GLN A 90 5.82 -10.68 14.69
CA GLN A 90 6.95 -11.59 14.91
C GLN A 90 6.62 -12.64 15.98
N ASN A 91 7.14 -13.85 15.84
CA ASN A 91 7.05 -14.88 16.87
C ASN A 91 8.18 -14.70 17.89
N ALA A 92 7.82 -14.61 19.17
CA ALA A 92 8.77 -14.38 20.26
C ALA A 92 9.79 -15.53 20.47
N LEU A 93 9.45 -16.76 20.10
CA LEU A 93 10.26 -17.95 20.38
C LEU A 93 11.38 -18.15 19.36
N ASP A 94 11.09 -17.95 18.07
CA ASP A 94 12.01 -18.25 16.98
C ASP A 94 12.32 -17.04 16.08
N GLY A 95 11.73 -15.88 16.37
CA GLY A 95 11.98 -14.62 15.66
C GLY A 95 11.41 -14.56 14.25
N ARG A 96 10.63 -15.56 13.80
CA ARG A 96 10.04 -15.56 12.47
C ARG A 96 8.97 -14.49 12.35
N ALA A 97 8.90 -13.82 11.20
CA ALA A 97 7.82 -12.88 10.94
C ALA A 97 6.47 -13.63 10.84
N SER A 98 5.40 -13.03 11.33
CA SER A 98 4.07 -13.64 11.43
C SER A 98 3.01 -12.72 10.83
N PHE A 99 1.83 -13.29 10.58
CA PHE A 99 0.65 -12.56 10.09
C PHE A 99 -0.41 -12.57 11.20
N PRO A 100 -0.45 -11.55 12.07
CA PRO A 100 -1.42 -11.54 13.17
C PRO A 100 -2.87 -11.43 12.67
N LYS A 101 -3.82 -11.79 13.53
CA LYS A 101 -5.24 -11.60 13.25
C LYS A 101 -5.58 -10.12 13.08
N LEU A 102 -6.57 -9.85 12.24
CA LEU A 102 -7.01 -8.51 11.89
C LEU A 102 -8.50 -8.51 11.55
N SER A 103 -9.23 -7.55 12.10
CA SER A 103 -10.54 -7.14 11.59
C SER A 103 -10.44 -5.72 11.04
N VAL A 104 -11.09 -5.43 9.91
CA VAL A 104 -11.13 -4.08 9.33
C VAL A 104 -12.56 -3.65 9.09
N TYR A 105 -12.86 -2.42 9.47
CA TYR A 105 -14.11 -1.73 9.20
C TYR A 105 -13.81 -0.48 8.39
N GLY A 106 -14.37 -0.37 7.20
CA GLY A 106 -14.03 0.70 6.27
C GLY A 106 -15.23 1.41 5.69
N VAL A 107 -15.02 2.63 5.20
CA VAL A 107 -15.98 3.39 4.40
C VAL A 107 -15.24 4.09 3.27
N SER A 108 -15.86 4.19 2.10
CA SER A 108 -15.35 4.95 0.97
C SER A 108 -16.43 5.76 0.26
N PHE A 109 -16.02 6.89 -0.30
CA PHE A 109 -16.81 7.73 -1.18
C PHE A 109 -16.00 8.08 -2.40
N ARG A 110 -16.60 8.03 -3.58
CA ARG A 110 -15.97 8.42 -4.85
C ARG A 110 -16.97 9.15 -5.74
N GLY A 111 -16.58 10.26 -6.34
CA GLY A 111 -17.48 11.00 -7.23
C GLY A 111 -16.82 12.21 -7.88
N PRO A 112 -17.57 12.96 -8.71
CA PRO A 112 -17.07 14.16 -9.35
C PRO A 112 -16.85 15.29 -8.33
N LEU A 113 -15.71 15.97 -8.42
CA LEU A 113 -15.38 17.15 -7.62
C LEU A 113 -14.50 18.11 -8.44
N ALA A 114 -14.85 19.40 -8.46
CA ALA A 114 -14.05 20.46 -9.09
C ALA A 114 -13.65 20.19 -10.57
N GLY A 115 -14.48 19.46 -11.32
CA GLY A 115 -14.20 19.07 -12.71
C GLY A 115 -13.24 17.88 -12.86
N GLY A 116 -12.98 17.15 -11.77
CA GLY A 116 -12.23 15.90 -11.74
C GLY A 116 -12.99 14.82 -10.97
N ILE A 117 -12.30 13.75 -10.57
CA ILE A 117 -12.83 12.67 -9.73
C ILE A 117 -12.09 12.67 -8.40
N ALA A 118 -12.82 12.77 -7.31
CA ALA A 118 -12.29 12.67 -5.96
C ALA A 118 -12.70 11.35 -5.31
N TRP A 119 -11.88 10.91 -4.35
CA TRP A 119 -12.16 9.77 -3.49
C TRP A 119 -11.69 10.05 -2.08
N ILE A 120 -12.42 9.51 -1.10
CA ILE A 120 -12.07 9.54 0.32
C ILE A 120 -12.38 8.17 0.90
N GLU A 121 -11.47 7.64 1.70
CA GLU A 121 -11.60 6.38 2.41
C GLU A 121 -11.16 6.55 3.87
N ALA A 122 -11.82 5.86 4.77
CA ALA A 122 -11.41 5.75 6.16
C ALA A 122 -11.59 4.31 6.62
N GLY A 123 -10.68 3.82 7.46
CA GLY A 123 -10.71 2.46 7.97
C GLY A 123 -10.21 2.37 9.40
N TYR A 124 -10.88 1.54 10.20
CA TYR A 124 -10.40 1.10 11.51
C TYR A 124 -9.87 -0.33 11.36
N TYR A 125 -8.58 -0.49 11.62
CA TYR A 125 -7.87 -1.76 11.63
C TYR A 125 -7.77 -2.19 13.08
N ASP A 126 -8.54 -3.21 13.43
CA ASP A 126 -8.58 -3.80 14.77
C ASP A 126 -7.66 -5.02 14.80
N SER A 127 -6.47 -4.82 15.38
CA SER A 127 -5.43 -5.84 15.42
C SER A 127 -5.73 -6.92 16.46
N ALA A 128 -4.85 -7.91 16.56
CA ALA A 128 -5.00 -9.00 17.53
C ALA A 128 -5.02 -8.49 18.98
N ASP A 129 -5.74 -9.19 19.84
CA ASP A 129 -5.83 -8.88 21.27
C ASP A 129 -4.45 -8.73 21.91
N GLY A 130 -4.29 -7.72 22.77
CA GLY A 130 -3.03 -7.45 23.47
C GLY A 130 -1.99 -6.68 22.65
N ALA A 131 -2.25 -6.35 21.37
CA ALA A 131 -1.32 -5.63 20.51
C ALA A 131 -0.78 -4.30 21.10
N ALA A 132 -1.59 -3.61 21.90
CA ALA A 132 -1.18 -2.36 22.55
C ALA A 132 0.01 -2.52 23.52
N LEU A 133 0.28 -3.73 24.01
CA LEU A 133 1.28 -4.04 25.03
C LEU A 133 2.32 -5.08 24.56
N ASP A 134 2.26 -5.49 23.30
CA ASP A 134 3.18 -6.46 22.71
C ASP A 134 3.83 -5.88 21.44
N PRO A 135 5.13 -5.53 21.45
CA PRO A 135 5.80 -4.91 20.31
C PRO A 135 5.96 -5.87 19.12
N LEU A 136 5.66 -7.16 19.29
CA LEU A 136 5.72 -8.17 18.24
C LEU A 136 4.39 -8.31 17.47
N ILE A 137 3.37 -7.56 17.87
CA ILE A 137 2.06 -7.51 17.19
C ILE A 137 1.81 -6.04 16.79
N PRO A 138 1.41 -5.75 15.54
CA PRO A 138 1.03 -4.40 15.14
C PRO A 138 -0.14 -3.90 15.98
N ASN A 139 -0.09 -2.68 16.48
CA ASN A 139 -1.25 -2.05 17.13
C ASN A 139 -2.44 -1.94 16.17
N SER A 140 -3.63 -1.75 16.73
CA SER A 140 -4.77 -1.26 15.96
C SER A 140 -4.46 0.12 15.34
N GLU A 141 -5.05 0.42 14.19
CA GLU A 141 -4.77 1.63 13.43
C GLU A 141 -6.05 2.32 12.93
N LEU A 142 -5.99 3.64 12.84
CA LEU A 142 -6.91 4.42 12.03
C LEU A 142 -6.21 4.79 10.73
N ARG A 143 -6.81 4.42 9.60
CA ARG A 143 -6.30 4.74 8.27
C ARG A 143 -7.23 5.71 7.56
N PHE A 144 -6.66 6.70 6.89
CA PHE A 144 -7.39 7.68 6.11
C PHE A 144 -6.70 7.93 4.78
N LEU A 145 -7.47 7.97 3.70
CA LEU A 145 -6.97 8.23 2.36
C LEU A 145 -7.89 9.21 1.64
N ALA A 146 -7.33 10.21 0.98
CA ALA A 146 -8.10 11.13 0.16
C ALA A 146 -7.32 11.55 -1.07
N GLY A 147 -8.01 11.71 -2.20
CA GLY A 147 -7.37 12.10 -3.45
C GLY A 147 -8.29 12.79 -4.45
N LEU A 148 -7.67 13.40 -5.45
CA LEU A 148 -8.32 14.06 -6.57
C LEU A 148 -7.49 13.85 -7.83
N GLU A 149 -8.15 13.41 -8.89
CA GLU A 149 -7.60 13.37 -10.25
C GLU A 149 -8.36 14.32 -11.17
N LYS A 150 -7.63 15.12 -11.94
CA LYS A 150 -8.22 16.12 -12.85
C LYS A 150 -7.32 16.41 -14.04
N GLU A 151 -7.92 16.63 -15.21
CA GLU A 151 -7.25 17.30 -16.33
C GLU A 151 -7.08 18.79 -16.01
N ILE A 152 -5.83 19.21 -15.73
CA ILE A 152 -5.49 20.58 -15.28
C ILE A 152 -5.10 21.50 -16.43
N ALA A 153 -4.76 20.94 -17.59
CA ALA A 153 -4.58 21.62 -18.87
C ALA A 153 -4.80 20.62 -19.99
N THR A 154 -4.91 21.07 -21.25
CA THR A 154 -5.14 20.21 -22.42
C THR A 154 -4.20 19.02 -22.41
N GLU A 155 -4.74 17.80 -22.33
CA GLU A 155 -3.98 16.53 -22.30
C GLU A 155 -2.97 16.42 -21.13
N LEU A 156 -3.09 17.23 -20.09
CA LEU A 156 -2.28 17.17 -18.86
C LEU A 156 -3.18 16.84 -17.67
N THR A 157 -3.04 15.61 -17.17
CA THR A 157 -3.75 15.12 -15.99
C THR A 157 -2.86 15.16 -14.77
N ALA A 158 -3.40 15.65 -13.65
CA ALA A 158 -2.78 15.60 -12.35
C ALA A 158 -3.64 14.76 -11.40
N SER A 159 -2.98 13.87 -10.65
CA SER A 159 -3.58 13.13 -9.54
C SER A 159 -2.77 13.37 -8.28
N ILE A 160 -3.44 13.78 -7.21
CA ILE A 160 -2.87 13.91 -5.88
C ILE A 160 -3.62 12.99 -4.92
N GLN A 161 -2.88 12.33 -4.02
CA GLN A 161 -3.46 11.53 -2.96
C GLN A 161 -2.66 11.70 -1.68
N TYR A 162 -3.34 11.70 -0.55
CA TYR A 162 -2.77 11.70 0.78
C TYR A 162 -3.26 10.46 1.53
N ASN A 163 -2.34 9.74 2.18
CA ASN A 163 -2.59 8.61 3.06
C ASN A 163 -2.04 8.91 4.46
N LEU A 164 -2.80 8.56 5.48
CA LEU A 164 -2.45 8.65 6.90
C LEU A 164 -2.73 7.29 7.55
N GLU A 165 -1.73 6.76 8.25
CA GLU A 165 -1.86 5.59 9.12
C GLU A 165 -1.50 6.04 10.54
N ARG A 166 -2.51 6.09 11.42
CA ARG A 166 -2.35 6.45 12.84
C ARG A 166 -2.35 5.20 13.69
N LYS A 167 -1.28 4.98 14.44
CA LYS A 167 -1.14 3.89 15.42
C LYS A 167 -1.96 4.23 16.68
N LEU A 168 -2.84 3.33 17.12
CA LEU A 168 -3.58 3.50 18.36
C LEU A 168 -2.79 2.96 19.56
N ASP A 169 -3.13 3.44 20.75
CA ASP A 169 -2.45 3.09 22.01
C ASP A 169 -0.93 3.33 21.95
N TYR A 170 -0.53 4.46 21.36
CA TYR A 170 0.87 4.77 21.07
C TYR A 170 1.75 4.82 22.32
N ASP A 171 1.24 5.33 23.45
CA ASP A 171 1.99 5.31 24.71
C ASP A 171 2.21 3.88 25.22
N GLY A 172 1.22 2.99 25.05
CA GLY A 172 1.35 1.57 25.36
C GLY A 172 2.43 0.91 24.49
N TYR A 173 2.41 1.19 23.19
CA TYR A 173 3.44 0.76 22.25
C TYR A 173 4.84 1.21 22.68
N LEU A 174 5.02 2.50 23.00
CA LEU A 174 6.31 3.04 23.42
C LEU A 174 6.82 2.37 24.71
N ASN A 175 5.94 2.09 25.66
CA ASN A 175 6.30 1.41 26.92
C ASN A 175 6.62 -0.07 26.73
N ALA A 176 6.06 -0.71 25.69
CA ALA A 176 6.28 -2.12 25.38
C ALA A 176 7.56 -2.35 24.55
N LEU A 177 8.13 -1.31 23.93
CA LEU A 177 9.34 -1.43 23.14
C LEU A 177 10.55 -1.87 23.98
N PRO A 178 11.37 -2.80 23.48
CA PRO A 178 12.61 -3.16 24.16
C PRO A 178 13.60 -1.98 24.11
N PRO A 179 14.50 -1.86 25.11
CA PRO A 179 15.51 -0.82 25.12
C PRO A 179 16.35 -0.80 23.83
N GLY A 180 16.47 0.37 23.20
CA GLY A 180 17.25 0.55 21.97
C GLY A 180 16.49 0.25 20.68
N ALA A 181 15.22 -0.17 20.73
CA ALA A 181 14.39 -0.29 19.54
C ALA A 181 14.20 1.06 18.84
N LEU A 182 14.13 1.03 17.51
CA LEU A 182 13.71 2.17 16.70
C LEU A 182 12.18 2.29 16.75
N PRO A 183 11.61 3.31 17.40
CA PRO A 183 10.17 3.48 17.43
C PRO A 183 9.63 3.83 16.05
N ASP A 184 8.48 3.28 15.71
CA ASP A 184 7.66 3.78 14.60
C ASP A 184 7.06 5.13 14.96
N ASP A 185 6.83 5.98 13.96
CA ASP A 185 6.03 7.19 14.14
C ASP A 185 4.58 6.86 14.53
N HIS A 186 4.00 7.71 15.38
CA HIS A 186 2.58 7.67 15.74
C HIS A 186 1.68 7.83 14.52
N ASP A 187 2.04 8.77 13.64
CA ASP A 187 1.35 9.09 12.40
C ASP A 187 2.30 8.89 11.22
N LYS A 188 2.02 7.89 10.39
CA LYS A 188 2.72 7.69 9.11
C LYS A 188 1.97 8.42 8.02
N HIS A 189 2.65 9.34 7.35
CA HIS A 189 2.09 10.18 6.30
C HIS A 189 2.68 9.78 4.95
N LEU A 190 1.87 9.68 3.91
CA LEU A 190 2.33 9.49 2.54
C LEU A 190 1.56 10.38 1.57
N VAL A 191 2.28 11.22 0.85
CA VAL A 191 1.75 12.06 -0.23
C VAL A 191 2.15 11.44 -1.57
N THR A 192 1.18 11.32 -2.47
CA THR A 192 1.36 10.82 -3.83
C THR A 192 1.03 11.92 -4.81
N LEU A 193 1.92 12.15 -5.76
CA LEU A 193 1.68 13.03 -6.91
C LEU A 193 1.92 12.26 -8.21
N ARG A 194 1.01 12.38 -9.16
CA ARG A 194 1.19 11.92 -10.54
C ARG A 194 0.82 13.03 -11.50
N LEU A 195 1.69 13.27 -12.47
CA LEU A 195 1.43 14.13 -13.63
C LEU A 195 1.61 13.29 -14.89
N THR A 196 0.62 13.33 -15.78
CA THR A 196 0.66 12.64 -17.06
C THR A 196 0.29 13.61 -18.18
N LYS A 197 1.18 13.78 -19.16
CA LYS A 197 0.98 14.61 -20.35
C LYS A 197 0.95 13.73 -21.59
N LEU A 198 -0.13 13.81 -22.35
CA LEU A 198 -0.17 13.31 -23.72
C LEU A 198 0.20 14.45 -24.69
N ALA A 199 0.99 14.11 -25.71
CA ALA A 199 1.49 15.04 -26.71
C ALA A 199 1.65 14.34 -28.06
N LEU A 200 1.89 15.12 -29.11
CA LEU A 200 2.10 14.63 -30.48
C LEU A 200 0.96 13.73 -30.97
N ARG A 201 -0.29 14.19 -30.82
CA ARG A 201 -1.50 13.38 -31.12
C ARG A 201 -1.49 12.07 -30.33
N GLN A 202 -1.13 12.17 -29.05
CA GLN A 202 -1.07 11.05 -28.10
C GLN A 202 -0.07 9.93 -28.47
N ASN A 203 0.86 10.23 -29.39
CA ASN A 203 1.99 9.33 -29.66
C ASN A 203 3.09 9.48 -28.61
N LEU A 204 3.12 10.57 -27.85
CA LEU A 204 4.05 10.78 -26.75
C LEU A 204 3.30 10.88 -25.42
N GLU A 205 3.67 10.04 -24.47
CA GLU A 205 3.24 10.12 -23.08
C GLU A 205 4.43 10.44 -22.19
N LEU A 206 4.31 11.50 -21.38
CA LEU A 206 5.25 11.86 -20.34
C LEU A 206 4.57 11.68 -19.00
N SER A 207 5.19 10.94 -18.09
CA SER A 207 4.68 10.69 -16.74
C SER A 207 5.74 10.99 -15.70
N VAL A 208 5.36 11.76 -14.68
CA VAL A 208 6.12 11.90 -13.44
C VAL A 208 5.25 11.40 -12.30
N PHE A 209 5.83 10.59 -11.42
CA PHE A 209 5.18 10.02 -10.27
C PHE A 209 6.08 10.17 -9.05
N ASN A 210 5.55 10.64 -7.93
CA ASN A 210 6.30 10.78 -6.71
C ASN A 210 5.49 10.31 -5.49
N PHE A 211 6.09 9.41 -4.72
CA PHE A 211 5.74 9.17 -3.32
C PHE A 211 6.69 9.97 -2.44
N TYR A 212 6.15 10.64 -1.44
CA TYR A 212 6.92 11.30 -0.39
C TYR A 212 6.27 11.02 0.95
N ALA A 213 7.04 10.50 1.91
CA ALA A 213 6.58 10.25 3.26
C ALA A 213 7.18 11.31 4.21
N PRO A 214 6.41 12.35 4.61
CA PRO A 214 6.92 13.39 5.49
C PRO A 214 7.37 12.89 6.87
N SER A 215 6.75 11.82 7.38
CA SER A 215 7.09 11.19 8.66
C SER A 215 8.51 10.62 8.62
N ASP A 216 8.80 9.82 7.59
CA ASP A 216 10.11 9.18 7.38
C ASP A 216 11.15 10.09 6.69
N LYS A 217 10.69 11.22 6.10
CA LYS A 217 11.49 12.14 5.27
C LYS A 217 12.19 11.43 4.11
N ASP A 218 11.51 10.46 3.51
CA ASP A 218 11.97 9.69 2.37
C ASP A 218 10.95 9.67 1.23
N GLY A 219 11.32 9.11 0.09
CA GLY A 219 10.45 9.11 -1.07
C GLY A 219 10.93 8.27 -2.24
N TYR A 220 10.09 8.21 -3.26
CA TYR A 220 10.31 7.49 -4.51
C TYR A 220 9.82 8.35 -5.68
N LEU A 221 10.73 8.70 -6.58
CA LEU A 221 10.47 9.44 -7.81
C LEU A 221 10.62 8.51 -9.00
N ARG A 222 9.61 8.50 -9.87
CA ARG A 222 9.64 7.84 -11.16
C ARG A 222 9.33 8.85 -12.26
N PHE A 223 10.15 8.85 -13.29
CA PHE A 223 9.80 9.48 -14.56
C PHE A 223 9.75 8.42 -15.65
N ASN A 224 8.84 8.58 -16.59
CA ASN A 224 8.67 7.70 -17.72
C ASN A 224 8.25 8.49 -18.95
N THR A 225 8.92 8.24 -20.06
CA THR A 225 8.60 8.75 -21.38
C THR A 225 8.31 7.56 -22.27
N SER A 226 7.14 7.55 -22.90
CA SER A 226 6.69 6.51 -23.82
C SER A 226 6.36 7.14 -25.16
N TYR A 227 6.98 6.64 -26.23
CA TYR A 227 6.76 7.12 -27.59
C TYR A 227 6.29 5.98 -28.50
N LYS A 228 5.10 6.15 -29.09
CA LYS A 228 4.52 5.28 -30.10
C LYS A 228 5.11 5.64 -31.46
N VAL A 229 6.06 4.83 -31.92
CA VAL A 229 6.74 5.01 -33.21
C VAL A 229 5.83 4.57 -34.36
N SER A 230 5.12 3.45 -34.18
CA SER A 230 4.08 2.92 -35.07
C SER A 230 2.99 2.22 -34.25
N ASP A 231 1.99 1.64 -34.91
CA ASP A 231 0.95 0.85 -34.24
C ASP A 231 1.51 -0.42 -33.54
N GLU A 232 2.63 -0.94 -34.03
CA GLU A 232 3.27 -2.16 -33.56
C GLU A 232 4.49 -1.89 -32.67
N LEU A 233 5.05 -0.67 -32.70
CA LEU A 233 6.33 -0.34 -32.06
C LEU A 233 6.20 0.83 -31.07
N ARG A 234 6.59 0.57 -29.81
CA ARG A 234 6.73 1.56 -28.76
C ARG A 234 8.12 1.54 -28.16
N VAL A 235 8.67 2.73 -27.92
CA VAL A 235 9.93 2.93 -27.20
C VAL A 235 9.62 3.63 -25.89
N GLU A 236 10.20 3.13 -24.80
CA GLU A 236 10.05 3.69 -23.47
C GLU A 236 11.41 3.97 -22.87
N ALA A 237 11.54 5.09 -22.17
CA ALA A 237 12.70 5.44 -21.36
C ALA A 237 12.23 5.99 -20.02
N GLY A 238 12.89 5.61 -18.94
CA GLY A 238 12.48 6.04 -17.62
C GLY A 238 13.54 5.81 -16.57
N GLY A 239 13.20 6.19 -15.34
CA GLY A 239 14.04 5.95 -14.19
C GLY A 239 13.26 5.92 -12.89
N ASN A 240 13.85 5.24 -11.91
CA ASN A 240 13.31 4.93 -10.60
C ASN A 240 14.33 5.39 -9.55
N PHE A 241 13.94 6.32 -8.68
CA PHE A 241 14.83 6.95 -7.71
C PHE A 241 14.17 6.97 -6.34
N PHE A 242 14.63 6.09 -5.46
CA PHE A 242 14.41 6.18 -4.02
C PHE A 242 15.39 7.19 -3.43
N TYR A 243 14.92 7.96 -2.43
CA TYR A 243 15.69 9.00 -1.75
C TYR A 243 15.25 9.12 -0.29
N GLY A 244 16.13 9.63 0.57
CA GLY A 244 15.93 9.71 2.02
C GLY A 244 17.28 9.74 2.74
N SER A 245 17.30 10.00 4.05
CA SER A 245 18.54 10.06 4.82
C SER A 245 18.74 8.88 5.78
N GLN A 246 17.67 8.18 6.13
CA GLN A 246 17.67 7.11 7.12
C GLN A 246 17.54 5.76 6.40
N ALA A 247 18.50 4.84 6.58
CA ALA A 247 18.48 3.56 5.87
C ALA A 247 17.34 2.62 6.31
N HIS A 248 16.80 2.82 7.52
CA HIS A 248 15.78 1.98 8.14
C HIS A 248 14.33 2.38 7.79
N THR A 249 14.14 3.47 7.06
CA THR A 249 12.81 3.93 6.62
C THR A 249 12.37 3.21 5.35
N PHE A 250 11.06 3.14 5.13
CA PHE A 250 10.49 2.20 4.18
C PHE A 250 10.96 2.41 2.73
N LEU A 251 11.07 3.65 2.24
CA LEU A 251 11.47 3.91 0.85
C LEU A 251 12.99 4.04 0.72
N SER A 252 13.62 4.68 1.70
CA SER A 252 15.07 4.94 1.71
C SER A 252 15.91 3.66 1.71
N GLN A 253 15.43 2.56 2.30
CA GLN A 253 16.11 1.27 2.25
C GLN A 253 16.37 0.75 0.82
N PHE A 254 15.64 1.27 -0.18
CA PHE A 254 15.75 0.85 -1.58
C PHE A 254 16.63 1.74 -2.44
N GLN A 255 17.36 2.71 -1.88
CA GLN A 255 18.25 3.61 -2.65
C GLN A 255 19.27 2.88 -3.53
N ASN A 256 19.75 1.71 -3.10
CA ASN A 256 20.68 0.88 -3.88
C ASN A 256 20.01 0.22 -5.12
N ASN A 257 18.69 0.35 -5.29
CA ASN A 257 17.94 -0.15 -6.44
C ASN A 257 17.57 0.94 -7.45
N ASN A 258 18.11 2.16 -7.28
CA ASN A 258 17.93 3.25 -8.23
C ASN A 258 18.42 2.84 -9.62
N ASN A 259 17.62 3.12 -10.64
CA ASN A 259 17.92 2.67 -11.99
C ASN A 259 17.36 3.61 -13.05
N ILE A 260 17.95 3.53 -14.22
CA ILE A 260 17.43 4.06 -15.48
C ILE A 260 17.27 2.89 -16.45
N TYR A 261 16.28 2.98 -17.32
CA TYR A 261 16.00 1.94 -18.28
C TYR A 261 15.55 2.51 -19.62
N ILE A 262 15.77 1.70 -20.66
CA ILE A 262 15.19 1.86 -21.97
C ILE A 262 14.55 0.52 -22.33
N ALA A 263 13.33 0.55 -22.86
CA ALA A 263 12.62 -0.63 -23.31
C ALA A 263 12.06 -0.41 -24.72
N ILE A 264 12.05 -1.47 -25.51
CA ILE A 264 11.39 -1.53 -26.80
C ILE A 264 10.31 -2.59 -26.70
N ARG A 265 9.06 -2.20 -26.96
CA ARG A 265 7.92 -3.11 -26.99
C ARG A 265 7.41 -3.22 -28.40
N ARG A 266 7.33 -4.46 -28.88
CA ARG A 266 6.72 -4.79 -30.17
C ARG A 266 5.49 -5.66 -29.92
N ASN A 267 4.34 -5.23 -30.40
CA ASN A 267 3.16 -6.08 -30.44
C ASN A 267 3.19 -6.83 -31.78
N ILE A 268 3.04 -8.16 -31.72
CA ILE A 268 2.93 -9.05 -32.89
C ILE A 268 1.46 -9.43 -33.03
#